data_AF-A0A5C6ZML9-F1
#
_entry.id   AF-A0A5C6ZML9-F1
#
_cell.length_a   1.000
_cell.length_b   1.000
_cell.length_c   1.000
_cell.angle_alpha   90.00
_cell.angle_beta   90.00
_cell.angle_gamma   90.00
#
_symmetry.space_group_name_H-M   'P 1'
#
loop_
_entity.id
_entity.type
_entity.pdbx_description
1 polymer ?
#
loop_
_entity_poly.entity_id
_entity_poly.type
_entity_poly.pdbx_seq_one_letter_code
_entity_poly.pdbx_strand_id
1 'polypeptide(L)'
;MKTFITTLIFISFLIGNAQVDGVGIGTTTPKSTLDINGNLSVKVVELMGGGANAATPIDDGVYISLTPSSGSPEFILPDATTVPGRVYVLRNISDTQEAVIYTFGGDSAANSGAGVEFYAGNSRVSSESVVMMPDATGTPGSGERTKTLIFMSDGSNWTYGALGL
;
A
#
# COMPACT_ATOMS: atom_id res chain seq x y z
N MET A 1 20.22 -53.71 19.06
CA MET A 1 19.72 -52.57 19.87
C MET A 1 20.53 -51.29 19.68
N LYS A 2 21.87 -51.31 19.87
CA LYS A 2 22.71 -50.09 19.75
C LYS A 2 22.62 -49.42 18.36
N THR A 3 22.75 -50.20 17.29
CA THR A 3 22.64 -49.75 15.89
C THR A 3 21.25 -49.20 15.56
N PHE A 4 20.20 -49.84 16.08
CA PHE A 4 18.81 -49.38 15.89
C PHE A 4 18.58 -48.00 16.51
N ILE A 5 19.13 -47.76 17.71
CA ILE A 5 19.03 -46.47 18.41
C ILE A 5 19.84 -45.38 17.69
N THR A 6 21.00 -45.70 17.12
CA THR A 6 21.82 -44.71 16.40
C THR A 6 21.17 -44.28 15.09
N THR A 7 20.58 -45.22 14.34
CA THR A 7 19.84 -44.91 13.11
C THR A 7 18.62 -44.03 13.38
N LEU A 8 17.91 -44.26 14.49
CA LEU A 8 16.74 -43.46 14.86
C LEU A 8 17.11 -42.00 15.21
N ILE A 9 18.25 -41.79 15.89
CA ILE A 9 18.76 -40.46 16.22
C ILE A 9 19.22 -39.73 14.95
N PHE A 10 19.89 -40.41 14.02
CA PHE A 10 20.35 -39.82 12.76
C PHE A 10 19.18 -39.39 11.86
N ILE A 11 18.13 -40.20 11.79
CA ILE A 11 16.90 -39.85 11.05
C ILE A 11 16.23 -38.62 11.67
N SER A 12 16.13 -38.52 13.00
CA SER A 12 15.53 -37.34 13.67
C SER A 12 16.27 -36.03 13.40
N PHE A 13 17.59 -36.06 13.22
CA PHE A 13 18.39 -34.87 12.87
C PHE A 13 18.18 -34.40 11.42
N LEU A 14 17.84 -35.31 10.50
CA LEU A 14 17.55 -34.98 9.09
C LEU A 14 16.18 -34.32 8.89
N ILE A 15 15.16 -34.71 9.66
CA ILE A 15 13.79 -34.16 9.54
C ILE A 15 13.62 -32.81 10.25
N GLY A 16 14.50 -32.46 11.19
CA GLY A 16 14.43 -31.21 11.95
C GLY A 16 14.84 -29.94 11.16
N ASN A 17 15.39 -30.10 9.95
CA ASN A 17 15.98 -29.00 9.17
C ASN A 17 15.33 -28.78 7.79
N ALA A 18 14.15 -29.34 7.52
CA ALA A 18 13.42 -29.06 6.28
C ALA A 18 12.76 -27.66 6.34
N GLN A 19 13.46 -26.62 5.86
CA GLN A 19 12.85 -25.31 5.58
C GLN A 19 11.82 -25.45 4.44
N VAL A 20 10.68 -24.75 4.54
CA VAL A 20 9.66 -24.65 3.48
C VAL A 20 9.95 -23.40 2.65
N ASP A 21 10.17 -23.53 1.34
CA ASP A 21 10.23 -22.43 0.35
C ASP A 21 8.79 -22.12 -0.20
N GLY A 22 8.31 -20.87 -0.21
CA GLY A 22 6.92 -20.44 -0.61
C GLY A 22 6.29 -19.12 -0.04
N VAL A 23 6.01 -18.07 -0.84
CA VAL A 23 5.28 -16.75 -0.67
C VAL A 23 4.91 -15.94 0.63
N GLY A 24 4.68 -16.47 1.84
CA GLY A 24 5.09 -15.62 3.01
C GLY A 24 3.99 -15.04 3.84
N ILE A 25 2.81 -15.64 3.73
CA ILE A 25 1.58 -15.08 4.27
C ILE A 25 1.64 -15.15 5.80
N GLY A 26 2.11 -14.04 6.37
CA GLY A 26 2.26 -13.78 7.80
C GLY A 26 3.26 -14.67 8.54
N THR A 27 4.61 -14.61 8.25
CA THR A 27 5.71 -14.57 9.29
C THR A 27 6.95 -15.54 9.23
N THR A 28 7.85 -15.44 10.27
CA THR A 28 9.21 -15.93 10.73
C THR A 28 9.81 -17.22 10.19
N THR A 29 8.95 -17.96 9.55
CA THR A 29 9.27 -18.98 8.59
C THR A 29 9.26 -18.16 7.32
N PRO A 30 10.33 -17.44 6.95
CA PRO A 30 10.31 -16.45 5.85
C PRO A 30 9.84 -17.22 4.66
N LYS A 31 8.58 -17.12 4.30
CA LYS A 31 8.05 -18.42 3.90
C LYS A 31 8.64 -18.84 2.54
N SER A 32 9.43 -18.02 1.82
CA SER A 32 8.98 -17.49 0.54
C SER A 32 9.94 -16.95 -0.47
N THR A 33 9.81 -17.62 -1.59
CA THR A 33 10.02 -17.10 -2.92
C THR A 33 8.65 -16.96 -3.60
N LEU A 34 8.46 -15.91 -4.39
CA LEU A 34 7.34 -15.77 -5.33
C LEU A 34 7.93 -15.70 -6.73
N ASP A 35 7.63 -16.68 -7.57
CA ASP A 35 7.96 -16.67 -8.99
C ASP A 35 6.67 -16.85 -9.79
N ILE A 36 6.48 -16.00 -10.81
CA ILE A 36 5.31 -15.99 -11.66
C ILE A 36 5.80 -16.05 -13.11
N ASN A 37 5.69 -17.23 -13.71
CA ASN A 37 5.95 -17.43 -15.14
C ASN A 37 4.70 -17.09 -15.97
N GLY A 38 4.27 -15.83 -15.86
CA GLY A 38 3.03 -15.30 -16.42
C GLY A 38 2.69 -13.91 -15.87
N ASN A 39 1.41 -13.55 -15.86
CA ASN A 39 0.95 -12.23 -15.37
C ASN A 39 0.43 -12.32 -13.93
N LEU A 40 0.72 -11.30 -13.11
CA LEU A 40 0.08 -11.09 -11.82
C LEU A 40 -1.12 -10.13 -11.98
N SER A 41 -2.33 -10.65 -11.80
CA SER A 41 -3.53 -9.81 -11.70
C SER A 41 -3.83 -9.54 -10.22
N VAL A 42 -4.03 -8.27 -9.88
CA VAL A 42 -4.49 -7.84 -8.55
C VAL A 42 -5.92 -7.35 -8.61
N LYS A 43 -6.60 -7.34 -7.46
CA LYS A 43 -7.95 -6.76 -7.36
C LYS A 43 -7.89 -5.26 -7.69
N VAL A 44 -8.80 -4.85 -8.57
CA VAL A 44 -9.08 -3.45 -8.88
C VAL A 44 -10.31 -3.05 -8.07
N VAL A 45 -10.19 -1.96 -7.33
CA VAL A 45 -11.30 -1.37 -6.57
C VAL A 45 -11.58 0.02 -7.12
N GLU A 46 -12.84 0.40 -7.18
CA GLU A 46 -13.25 1.77 -7.49
C GLU A 46 -13.90 2.37 -6.25
N LEU A 47 -13.44 3.54 -5.82
CA LEU A 47 -13.93 4.24 -4.64
C LEU A 47 -14.36 5.65 -5.01
N MET A 48 -15.56 6.03 -4.56
CA MET A 48 -16.03 7.40 -4.58
C MET A 48 -15.46 8.16 -3.39
N GLY A 49 -15.02 9.39 -3.61
CA GLY A 49 -14.50 10.24 -2.55
C GLY A 49 -15.56 10.59 -1.50
N GLY A 50 -15.10 10.87 -0.29
CA GLY A 50 -15.90 11.34 0.83
C GLY A 50 -15.79 12.86 0.97
N GLY A 51 -16.76 13.46 1.68
CA GLY A 51 -16.73 14.89 2.01
C GLY A 51 -15.87 15.18 3.24
N ALA A 52 -15.75 16.47 3.57
CA ALA A 52 -14.98 16.95 4.74
C ALA A 52 -15.35 16.18 6.03
N ASN A 53 -14.35 15.65 6.72
CA ASN A 53 -14.48 14.81 7.94
C ASN A 53 -15.17 13.45 7.73
N ALA A 54 -15.39 13.06 6.47
CA ALA A 54 -16.03 11.81 6.09
C ALA A 54 -15.30 11.18 4.90
N ALA A 55 -13.97 11.32 4.87
CA ALA A 55 -13.11 10.75 3.84
C ALA A 55 -13.35 9.24 3.67
N THR A 56 -13.40 8.78 2.43
CA THR A 56 -13.65 7.37 2.13
C THR A 56 -12.44 6.53 2.50
N PRO A 57 -12.56 5.52 3.37
CA PRO A 57 -11.46 4.63 3.72
C PRO A 57 -10.97 3.80 2.54
N ILE A 58 -9.64 3.63 2.43
CA ILE A 58 -8.99 2.73 1.49
C ILE A 58 -8.46 1.51 2.26
N ASP A 59 -9.25 0.47 2.41
CA ASP A 59 -8.92 -0.71 3.22
C ASP A 59 -8.90 -2.04 2.44
N ASP A 60 -9.24 -2.01 1.15
CA ASP A 60 -9.42 -3.18 0.30
C ASP A 60 -8.75 -3.02 -1.08
N GLY A 61 -8.00 -4.03 -1.51
CA GLY A 61 -7.30 -4.06 -2.80
C GLY A 61 -5.87 -3.52 -2.79
N VAL A 62 -5.28 -3.47 -3.98
CA VAL A 62 -3.94 -2.88 -4.21
C VAL A 62 -4.06 -1.77 -5.24
N TYR A 63 -4.69 -2.03 -6.39
CA TYR A 63 -4.97 -1.00 -7.38
C TYR A 63 -6.34 -0.38 -7.14
N ILE A 64 -6.36 0.93 -6.88
CA ILE A 64 -7.57 1.67 -6.52
C ILE A 64 -7.79 2.80 -7.51
N SER A 65 -8.90 2.74 -8.24
CA SER A 65 -9.43 3.83 -9.05
C SER A 65 -10.22 4.77 -8.15
N LEU A 66 -9.78 6.03 -8.06
CA LEU A 66 -10.43 7.06 -7.27
C LEU A 66 -11.34 7.90 -8.16
N THR A 67 -12.61 8.02 -7.78
CA THR A 67 -13.62 8.87 -8.43
C THR A 67 -14.01 10.04 -7.52
N PRO A 68 -13.13 11.04 -7.34
CA PRO A 68 -13.47 12.24 -6.58
C PRO A 68 -14.57 13.04 -7.29
N SER A 69 -15.39 13.74 -6.51
CA SER A 69 -16.43 14.65 -7.03
C SER A 69 -16.39 15.99 -6.31
N SER A 70 -17.02 17.01 -6.89
CA SER A 70 -17.14 18.32 -6.25
C SER A 70 -17.89 18.19 -4.93
N GLY A 71 -17.19 18.44 -3.81
CA GLY A 71 -17.72 18.30 -2.45
C GLY A 71 -17.37 16.98 -1.77
N SER A 72 -16.87 16.00 -2.53
CA SER A 72 -16.36 14.73 -1.98
C SER A 72 -15.03 14.30 -2.63
N PRO A 73 -13.93 15.02 -2.40
CA PRO A 73 -12.61 14.69 -2.96
C PRO A 73 -11.76 13.76 -2.07
N GLU A 74 -12.22 13.43 -0.86
CA GLU A 74 -11.35 12.95 0.22
C GLU A 74 -11.33 11.43 0.36
N PHE A 75 -10.13 10.89 0.54
CA PHE A 75 -9.88 9.48 0.84
C PHE A 75 -8.90 9.36 1.99
N ILE A 76 -8.92 8.26 2.72
CA ILE A 76 -8.03 8.05 3.86
C ILE A 76 -7.38 6.66 3.81
N LEU A 77 -6.04 6.65 3.88
CA LEU A 77 -5.27 5.44 4.09
C LEU A 77 -5.34 5.02 5.57
N PRO A 78 -5.28 3.71 5.87
CA PRO A 78 -5.21 3.23 7.25
C PRO A 78 -3.96 3.75 7.96
N ASP A 79 -3.97 3.69 9.30
CA ASP A 79 -2.81 4.02 10.13
C ASP A 79 -1.61 3.14 9.72
N ALA A 80 -0.55 3.76 9.20
CA ALA A 80 0.62 3.08 8.68
C ALA A 80 1.26 2.14 9.72
N THR A 81 1.22 2.51 11.00
CA THR A 81 1.80 1.74 12.11
C THR A 81 1.13 0.37 12.29
N THR A 82 -0.13 0.25 11.87
CA THR A 82 -0.91 -0.99 11.97
C THR A 82 -0.80 -1.87 10.72
N VAL A 83 -0.26 -1.33 9.62
CA VAL A 83 -0.16 -2.02 8.33
C VAL A 83 1.25 -1.96 7.71
N PRO A 84 2.32 -2.29 8.45
CA PRO A 84 3.68 -2.27 7.92
C PRO A 84 3.80 -3.08 6.63
N GLY A 85 4.44 -2.52 5.60
CA GLY A 85 4.66 -3.15 4.31
C GLY A 85 3.45 -3.16 3.36
N ARG A 86 2.33 -2.54 3.74
CA ARG A 86 1.15 -2.43 2.87
C ARG A 86 1.42 -1.52 1.68
N VAL A 87 0.99 -1.97 0.49
CA VAL A 87 1.19 -1.26 -0.78
C VAL A 87 -0.14 -0.96 -1.45
N TYR A 88 -0.29 0.26 -1.93
CA TYR A 88 -1.41 0.68 -2.78
C TYR A 88 -0.88 1.37 -4.03
N VAL A 89 -1.54 1.14 -5.17
CA VAL A 89 -1.44 1.95 -6.37
C VAL A 89 -2.76 2.70 -6.49
N LEU A 90 -2.73 3.99 -6.23
CA LEU A 90 -3.90 4.85 -6.36
C LEU A 90 -3.84 5.54 -7.71
N ARG A 91 -5.00 5.63 -8.39
CA ARG A 91 -5.15 6.41 -9.61
C ARG A 91 -6.36 7.31 -9.50
N ASN A 92 -6.14 8.62 -9.63
CA ASN A 92 -7.24 9.54 -9.89
C ASN A 92 -7.72 9.32 -11.33
N ILE A 93 -8.93 8.79 -11.48
CA ILE A 93 -9.54 8.58 -12.79
C ILE A 93 -10.45 9.74 -13.22
N SER A 94 -10.57 10.77 -12.38
CA SER A 94 -11.20 12.03 -12.77
C SER A 94 -10.25 12.88 -13.63
N ASP A 95 -10.84 13.55 -14.61
CA ASP A 95 -10.15 14.54 -15.45
C ASP A 95 -10.51 15.99 -15.03
N THR A 96 -11.35 16.17 -14.00
CA THR A 96 -11.78 17.50 -13.55
C THR A 96 -11.62 17.74 -12.05
N GLN A 97 -11.48 16.69 -11.26
CA GLN A 97 -11.46 16.78 -9.80
C GLN A 97 -10.19 16.19 -9.21
N GLU A 98 -9.61 16.90 -8.25
CA GLU A 98 -8.51 16.41 -7.43
C GLU A 98 -9.01 15.33 -6.47
N ALA A 99 -8.18 14.32 -6.22
CA ALA A 99 -8.34 13.40 -5.10
C ALA A 99 -7.36 13.80 -4.00
N VAL A 100 -7.85 13.93 -2.77
CA VAL A 100 -7.04 14.30 -1.60
C VAL A 100 -6.91 13.07 -0.71
N ILE A 101 -5.68 12.66 -0.44
CA ILE A 101 -5.35 11.48 0.35
C ILE A 101 -4.88 11.94 1.72
N TYR A 102 -5.59 11.50 2.76
CA TYR A 102 -5.21 11.70 4.14
C TYR A 102 -4.67 10.40 4.76
N THR A 103 -4.04 10.54 5.91
CA THR A 103 -3.72 9.44 6.81
C THR A 103 -4.10 9.80 8.24
N PHE A 104 -4.16 8.80 9.10
CA PHE A 104 -4.48 8.99 10.52
C PHE A 104 -3.43 9.90 11.17
N GLY A 105 -3.86 11.01 11.78
CA GLY A 105 -2.95 11.95 12.45
C GLY A 105 -2.50 13.17 11.64
N GLY A 106 -2.86 13.27 10.35
CA GLY A 106 -2.60 14.45 9.52
C GLY A 106 -3.74 15.48 9.50
N ASP A 107 -4.94 15.13 9.94
CA ASP A 107 -6.05 16.07 10.05
C ASP A 107 -6.26 16.49 11.51
N SER A 108 -6.20 17.80 11.76
CA SER A 108 -6.57 18.40 13.05
C SER A 108 -8.06 18.22 13.43
N ALA A 109 -8.93 17.77 12.52
CA ALA A 109 -10.37 17.59 12.77
C ALA A 109 -10.84 16.12 12.86
N ALA A 110 -10.22 15.16 12.17
CA ALA A 110 -10.59 13.74 12.24
C ALA A 110 -9.54 12.88 12.96
N ASN A 111 -9.71 12.76 14.28
CA ASN A 111 -8.94 11.89 15.19
C ASN A 111 -7.45 12.22 15.32
N SER A 112 -7.13 13.03 16.33
CA SER A 112 -5.79 13.19 16.88
C SER A 112 -5.16 11.82 17.19
N GLY A 113 -4.29 11.34 16.30
CA GLY A 113 -3.72 9.99 16.40
C GLY A 113 -2.38 9.87 15.70
N ALA A 114 -1.30 9.91 16.49
CA ALA A 114 0.00 9.28 16.27
C ALA A 114 1.06 9.89 15.31
N GLY A 115 0.80 11.02 14.62
CA GLY A 115 1.86 11.67 13.83
C GLY A 115 2.36 10.83 12.65
N VAL A 116 1.46 10.03 12.06
CA VAL A 116 1.71 9.38 10.77
C VAL A 116 1.60 10.44 9.68
N GLU A 117 2.61 10.51 8.82
CA GLU A 117 2.68 11.50 7.76
C GLU A 117 3.01 10.83 6.41
N PHE A 118 2.96 11.63 5.35
CA PHE A 118 3.41 11.26 4.03
C PHE A 118 4.80 11.79 3.74
N TYR A 119 5.64 10.93 3.18
CA TYR A 119 6.96 11.28 2.66
C TYR A 119 7.02 10.93 1.18
N ALA A 120 7.25 11.93 0.32
CA ALA A 120 7.57 11.62 -1.07
C ALA A 120 8.89 10.85 -1.11
N GLY A 121 9.03 9.84 -1.97
CA GLY A 121 10.23 9.00 -2.04
C GLY A 121 11.53 9.75 -2.37
N ASN A 122 11.43 11.01 -2.80
CA ASN A 122 12.55 11.92 -3.06
C ASN A 122 12.68 13.07 -2.03
N SER A 123 11.90 13.06 -0.96
CA SER A 123 11.86 14.12 0.05
C SER A 123 12.04 13.56 1.46
N ARG A 124 12.55 14.41 2.35
CA ARG A 124 12.58 14.16 3.81
C ARG A 124 11.60 15.04 4.57
N VAL A 125 10.92 15.93 3.87
CA VAL A 125 9.88 16.79 4.43
C VAL A 125 8.58 16.04 4.33
N SER A 126 7.88 15.97 5.45
CA SER A 126 6.58 15.35 5.56
C SER A 126 5.46 16.26 5.04
N SER A 127 4.34 15.62 4.72
CA SER A 127 3.07 16.27 4.48
C SER A 127 1.96 15.52 5.23
N GLU A 128 0.95 16.24 5.66
CA GLU A 128 -0.25 15.68 6.30
C GLU A 128 -1.23 15.07 5.30
N SER A 129 -1.16 15.50 4.03
CA SER A 129 -1.97 15.01 2.94
C SER A 129 -1.21 14.99 1.61
N VAL A 130 -1.75 14.26 0.64
CA VAL A 130 -1.26 14.19 -0.74
C VAL A 130 -2.39 14.52 -1.70
N VAL A 131 -2.17 15.51 -2.57
CA VAL A 131 -3.13 15.88 -3.62
C VAL A 131 -2.75 15.19 -4.92
N MET A 132 -3.70 14.44 -5.49
CA MET A 132 -3.58 13.78 -6.78
C MET A 132 -4.37 14.56 -7.82
N MET A 133 -3.65 15.33 -8.65
CA MET A 133 -4.24 16.20 -9.67
C MET A 133 -5.04 15.41 -10.74
N PRO A 134 -6.15 15.98 -11.24
CA PRO A 134 -6.81 15.46 -12.44
C PRO A 134 -5.98 15.75 -13.68
N ASP A 135 -6.17 14.95 -14.73
CA ASP A 135 -5.54 15.19 -16.04
C ASP A 135 -6.41 16.11 -16.87
N ALA A 136 -6.41 17.39 -16.49
CA ALA A 136 -7.29 18.39 -17.07
C ALA A 136 -6.96 18.72 -18.53
N THR A 137 -5.77 18.36 -19.00
CA THR A 137 -5.29 18.68 -20.33
C THR A 137 -5.44 17.48 -21.24
N GLY A 138 -6.51 17.47 -22.05
CA GLY A 138 -6.70 16.52 -23.16
C GLY A 138 -5.61 16.58 -24.25
N THR A 139 -4.43 17.13 -23.96
CA THR A 139 -3.25 17.08 -24.80
C THR A 139 -2.55 15.74 -24.58
N PRO A 140 -2.45 14.87 -25.59
CA PRO A 140 -1.72 13.61 -25.48
C PRO A 140 -0.29 13.86 -24.98
N GLY A 141 0.11 13.18 -23.90
CA GLY A 141 1.45 13.32 -23.32
C GLY A 141 1.65 14.46 -22.32
N SER A 142 0.60 15.22 -21.98
CA SER A 142 0.62 16.26 -20.94
C SER A 142 0.26 15.77 -19.53
N GLY A 143 0.29 14.45 -19.32
CA GLY A 143 -0.29 13.82 -18.15
C GLY A 143 0.27 14.35 -16.82
N GLU A 144 -0.61 14.46 -15.84
CA GLU A 144 -0.23 14.87 -14.48
C GLU A 144 0.56 13.77 -13.77
N ARG A 145 1.75 14.13 -13.27
CA ARG A 145 2.67 13.18 -12.60
C ARG A 145 2.06 12.58 -11.33
N THR A 146 1.10 13.27 -10.72
CA THR A 146 0.40 12.82 -9.52
C THR A 146 -0.88 12.04 -9.83
N LYS A 147 -1.23 11.82 -11.11
CA LYS A 147 -2.46 11.10 -11.48
C LYS A 147 -2.44 9.66 -10.97
N THR A 148 -1.27 9.02 -10.97
CA THR A 148 -1.08 7.67 -10.42
C THR A 148 0.11 7.65 -9.48
N LEU A 149 -0.14 7.29 -8.22
CA LEU A 149 0.88 7.22 -7.17
C LEU A 149 0.89 5.83 -6.55
N ILE A 150 2.08 5.33 -6.21
CA ILE A 150 2.26 4.18 -5.34
C ILE A 150 2.50 4.65 -3.91
N PHE A 151 1.81 4.07 -2.94
CA PHE A 151 1.97 4.31 -1.52
C PHE A 151 2.42 3.03 -0.83
N MET A 152 3.38 3.15 0.08
CA MET A 152 3.94 2.02 0.83
C MET A 152 4.07 2.42 2.30
N SER A 153 3.48 1.64 3.19
CA SER A 153 3.68 1.81 4.63
C SER A 153 5.03 1.23 5.03
N ASP A 154 5.85 2.02 5.72
CA ASP A 154 7.10 1.54 6.33
C ASP A 154 6.91 1.04 7.78
N GLY A 155 5.65 1.01 8.26
CA GLY A 155 5.30 0.68 9.64
C GLY A 155 5.37 1.86 10.61
N SER A 156 5.61 3.07 10.12
CA SER A 156 5.51 4.33 10.89
C SER A 156 4.80 5.41 10.10
N ASN A 157 5.10 5.54 8.82
CA ASN A 157 4.62 6.55 7.89
C ASN A 157 4.26 5.92 6.54
N TRP A 158 3.65 6.74 5.68
CA TRP A 158 3.44 6.41 4.28
C TRP A 158 4.52 7.05 3.42
N THR A 159 5.27 6.22 2.68
CA THR A 159 6.13 6.70 1.59
C THR A 159 5.39 6.60 0.27
N TYR A 160 5.51 7.59 -0.61
CA TYR A 160 4.85 7.54 -1.91
C TYR A 160 5.69 8.03 -3.09
N GLY A 161 5.32 7.64 -4.31
CA GLY A 161 6.00 8.07 -5.53
C GLY A 161 5.11 7.96 -6.77
N ALA A 162 5.47 8.68 -7.83
CA ALA A 162 4.76 8.64 -9.10
C ALA A 162 5.14 7.41 -9.93
N LEU A 163 4.16 6.82 -10.61
CA LEU A 163 4.40 5.79 -11.63
C LEU A 163 4.51 6.45 -13.01
N GLY A 164 5.73 6.65 -13.49
CA GLY A 164 6.03 7.33 -14.76
C GLY A 164 7.02 8.49 -14.60
N LEU A 165 7.52 9.02 -15.72
CA LEU A 165 8.40 10.21 -15.75
C LEU A 165 7.60 11.47 -16.02
#